data_AF-A0A2W4W699-F1
#
_entry.id   AF-A0A2W4W699-F1
#
_cell.length_a   1.000
_cell.length_b   1.000
_cell.length_c   1.000
_cell.angle_alpha   90.00
_cell.angle_beta   90.00
_cell.angle_gamma   90.00
#
_symmetry.space_group_name_H-M   'P 1'
#
loop_
_entity.id
_entity.type
_entity.pdbx_description
1 polymer ?
#
loop_
_entity_poly.entity_id
_entity_poly.type
_entity_poly.pdbx_seq_one_letter_code
_entity_poly.pdbx_strand_id
1 'polypeptide(L)' 'MFALVGCNCFYVSCELVFNSLLEGKPVVVLSNNDGCIVARSPE' A
#
# COMPACT_ATOMS: atom_id res chain seq x y z
N MET A 1 -3.63 26.38 14.89
CA MET A 1 -4.53 25.35 14.34
C MET A 1 -3.67 24.24 13.77
N PHE A 2 -4.00 22.98 14.01
CA PHE A 2 -3.25 21.82 13.51
C PHE A 2 -4.18 20.81 12.84
N ALA A 3 -3.67 20.08 11.85
CA ALA A 3 -4.36 18.99 11.17
C ALA A 3 -3.40 17.80 11.01
N LEU A 4 -3.94 16.58 11.10
CA LEU A 4 -3.22 15.34 10.84
C LEU A 4 -3.65 14.80 9.47
N VAL A 5 -2.68 14.53 8.61
CA VAL A 5 -2.90 13.91 7.30
C VAL A 5 -2.32 12.50 7.34
N GLY A 6 -3.14 11.51 7.01
CA GLY A 6 -2.74 10.11 6.89
C GLY A 6 -3.13 9.57 5.51
N CYS A 7 -2.40 8.57 5.05
CA CYS A 7 -2.69 7.88 3.80
C CYS A 7 -3.20 6.46 4.08
N ASN A 8 -4.17 6.01 3.29
CA ASN A 8 -4.64 4.63 3.35
C ASN A 8 -3.64 3.73 2.63
N CYS A 9 -3.14 2.71 3.32
CA CYS A 9 -2.24 1.68 2.78
C CYS A 9 -1.14 2.26 1.87
N PHE A 10 -0.42 3.28 2.34
CA PHE A 10 0.42 4.16 1.51
C PHE A 10 1.26 3.44 0.45
N TYR A 11 2.04 2.42 0.85
CA TYR A 11 2.87 1.67 -0.09
C TYR A 11 2.07 0.94 -1.17
N VAL A 12 0.92 0.35 -0.83
CA VAL A 12 0.01 -0.27 -1.80
C VAL A 12 -0.62 0.79 -2.72
N SER A 13 -1.03 1.93 -2.15
CA SER A 13 -1.60 3.04 -2.91
C SER A 13 -0.60 3.62 -3.92
N CYS A 14 0.67 3.71 -3.57
CA CYS A 14 1.73 4.07 -4.52
C CYS A 14 1.80 3.06 -5.67
N GLU A 15 1.84 1.76 -5.38
CA GLU A 15 1.88 0.71 -6.42
C GLU A 15 0.65 0.74 -7.34
N LEU A 16 -0.55 0.99 -6.80
CA LEU A 16 -1.78 1.11 -7.59
C LEU A 16 -1.75 2.29 -8.57
N VAL A 17 -1.18 3.42 -8.16
CA VAL A 17 -1.03 4.61 -9.03
C VAL A 17 -0.14 4.30 -10.24
N PHE A 18 0.92 3.50 -10.05
CA PHE A 18 1.84 3.14 -11.13
C PHE A 18 1.40 1.88 -11.90
N ASN A 19 0.56 1.03 -11.30
CA ASN A 19 0.08 -0.21 -11.90
C ASN A 19 -1.40 -0.45 -11.58
N SER A 20 -2.27 0.14 -12.38
CA SER A 20 -3.73 0.04 -12.24
C SER A 20 -4.27 -1.39 -12.41
N LEU A 21 -3.48 -2.33 -12.92
CA LEU A 21 -3.90 -3.74 -13.04
C LEU A 21 -4.00 -4.46 -11.69
N LEU A 22 -3.49 -3.83 -10.63
CA LEU A 22 -3.55 -4.33 -9.26
C LEU A 22 -4.86 -3.93 -8.55
N GLU A 23 -5.67 -3.04 -9.14
CA GLU A 23 -6.97 -2.66 -8.57
C GLU A 23 -7.90 -3.86 -8.42
N GLY A 24 -8.56 -3.97 -7.26
CA GLY A 24 -9.49 -5.05 -6.93
C GLY A 24 -8.83 -6.40 -6.70
N LYS A 25 -7.50 -6.46 -6.58
CA LYS A 25 -6.75 -7.67 -6.23
C LYS A 25 -6.14 -7.53 -4.84
N PRO A 26 -6.02 -8.64 -4.08
CA PRO A 26 -5.29 -8.62 -2.82
C PRO A 26 -3.80 -8.37 -3.08
N VAL A 27 -3.24 -7.30 -2.49
CA VAL A 27 -1.85 -6.88 -2.67
C VAL A 27 -1.16 -6.72 -1.32
N VAL A 28 0.08 -7.20 -1.25
CA VAL A 28 0.99 -6.99 -0.12
C VAL A 28 2.31 -6.39 -0.61
N VAL A 29 2.86 -5.47 0.18
CA VAL A 29 4.21 -4.92 -0.04
C VAL A 29 5.13 -5.49 1.02
N LEU A 30 6.25 -6.08 0.58
CA LEU A 30 7.27 -6.67 1.43
C LEU A 30 8.41 -5.69 1.67
N SER A 31 8.99 -5.71 2.87
CA SER A 31 10.31 -5.12 3.12
C SER A 31 11.39 -6.01 2.51
N ASN A 32 12.35 -5.41 1.80
CA ASN A 32 13.68 -5.92 1.41
C ASN A 32 13.81 -7.45 1.18
N ASN A 33 12.77 -8.08 0.65
CA ASN A 33 12.63 -9.52 0.49
C ASN A 33 12.88 -10.36 1.77
N ASP A 34 12.78 -9.75 2.95
CA ASP A 34 12.98 -10.39 4.26
C ASP A 34 11.71 -11.11 4.77
N GLY A 35 10.67 -11.14 3.96
CA GLY A 35 9.40 -11.80 4.26
C GLY A 35 8.48 -10.99 5.17
N CYS A 36 8.90 -9.80 5.61
CA CYS A 36 8.07 -8.91 6.41
C CYS A 36 7.09 -8.10 5.53
N ILE A 37 5.80 -8.19 5.82
CA ILE A 37 4.75 -7.41 5.15
C ILE A 37 4.67 -6.03 5.81
N VAL A 38 4.97 -4.97 5.05
CA VAL A 38 4.94 -3.57 5.55
C VAL A 38 3.67 -2.83 5.17
N ALA A 39 2.93 -3.31 4.17
CA ALA A 39 1.60 -2.82 3.85
C ALA A 39 0.78 -3.93 3.20
N ARG A 40 -0.53 -3.88 3.41
CA ARG A 40 -1.50 -4.74 2.72
C ARG A 40 -2.66 -3.89 2.21
N SER A 41 -3.27 -4.34 1.13
CA SER A 41 -4.50 -3.78 0.61
C SER A 41 -5.68 -4.14 1.55
N PRO A 42 -6.80 -3.38 1.52
CA PRO A 42 -7.95 -3.65 2.38
C PRO A 42 -8.72 -4.92 1.99
N GLU A 43 -8.61 -5.38 0.74
CA GLU A 43 -9.17 -6.63 0.21
C GLU A 43 -8.55 -7.88 0.85
#